data_AF-R4LDD3-F1
#
_entry.id   AF-R4LDD3-F1
#
_cell.length_a   1.000
_cell.length_b   1.000
_cell.length_c   1.000
_cell.angle_alpha   90.00
_cell.angle_beta   90.00
_cell.angle_gamma   90.00
#
_symmetry.space_group_name_H-M   'P 1'
#
loop_
_entity.id
_entity.type
_entity.pdbx_description
1 polymer ?
#
loop_
_entity_poly.entity_id
_entity_poly.type
_entity_poly.pdbx_seq_one_letter_code
_entity_poly.pdbx_strand_id
1 'polypeptide(L)'
;MGLHDMPPYRQMALVWRYLLEYTVGEIDAMIRAAEGKTCRSYRFAGCGTYTCQRGDDGRHHLLCNNIPVCAVMPSRRRRATQPPGSWRHSQSCLSWTDGTRYRVQAPPEAWDRETRALVVGVSRRIEVTWQVTLIGEPTDPGLVRSRHRCPIPADWPGYQGIDRPGGRERARLVAELGAQCHLCQQSPGAILDHDHFTGLIRGLLCIGCNNNLEECLHVTGCPRADYLNAPPAARLRLYYPQPDRLAKHDKELRRIAYLGFDPRFQPASRRLPKTVRELPPPPAGTGIDLTAVSEQPLF
;
A
#
# COMPACT_ATOMS: atom_id res chain seq x y z
N MET A 1 -22.32 -9.43 -16.14
CA MET A 1 -21.20 -8.73 -16.82
C MET A 1 -19.91 -9.56 -16.69
N GLY A 2 -18.97 -9.45 -17.64
CA GLY A 2 -17.71 -10.20 -17.72
C GLY A 2 -16.47 -9.32 -17.91
N LEU A 3 -15.33 -9.94 -18.22
CA LEU A 3 -14.03 -9.28 -18.38
C LEU A 3 -14.07 -8.17 -19.44
N HIS A 4 -14.69 -8.44 -20.60
CA HIS A 4 -14.77 -7.49 -21.71
C HIS A 4 -15.64 -6.25 -21.42
N ASP A 5 -16.45 -6.28 -20.35
CA ASP A 5 -17.25 -5.13 -19.92
C ASP A 5 -16.43 -4.14 -19.06
N MET A 6 -15.17 -4.46 -18.74
CA MET A 6 -14.27 -3.55 -18.01
C MET A 6 -13.43 -2.69 -18.96
N PRO A 7 -12.92 -1.53 -18.52
CA PRO A 7 -11.96 -0.76 -19.31
C PRO A 7 -10.70 -1.59 -19.66
N PRO A 8 -10.07 -1.41 -20.85
CA PRO A 8 -8.96 -2.24 -21.32
C PRO A 8 -7.80 -2.37 -20.33
N TYR A 9 -7.35 -1.28 -19.70
CA TYR A 9 -6.28 -1.32 -18.69
C TYR A 9 -6.63 -2.21 -17.50
N ARG A 10 -7.91 -2.26 -17.12
CA ARG A 10 -8.39 -3.09 -16.00
C ARG A 10 -8.48 -4.55 -16.41
N GLN A 11 -8.87 -4.84 -17.65
CA GLN A 11 -8.80 -6.19 -18.22
C GLN A 11 -7.37 -6.71 -18.13
N MET A 12 -6.40 -5.90 -18.59
CA MET A 12 -4.99 -6.24 -18.54
C MET A 12 -4.47 -6.45 -17.11
N ALA A 13 -4.84 -5.58 -16.17
CA ALA A 13 -4.43 -5.72 -14.77
C ALA A 13 -4.90 -7.04 -14.15
N LEU A 14 -6.13 -7.46 -14.43
CA LEU A 14 -6.67 -8.74 -13.95
C LEU A 14 -6.01 -9.93 -14.64
N VAL A 15 -5.86 -9.89 -15.97
CA VAL A 15 -5.15 -10.93 -16.72
C VAL A 15 -3.72 -11.08 -16.19
N TRP A 16 -2.99 -9.97 -16.04
CA TRP A 16 -1.65 -9.97 -15.45
C TRP A 16 -1.63 -10.60 -14.05
N ARG A 17 -2.55 -10.19 -13.17
CA ARG A 17 -2.62 -10.68 -11.79
C ARG A 17 -2.77 -12.20 -11.74
N TYR A 18 -3.63 -12.77 -12.57
CA TYR A 18 -4.02 -14.17 -12.52
C TYR A 18 -3.35 -15.07 -13.56
N LEU A 19 -2.48 -14.51 -14.40
CA LEU A 19 -1.87 -15.17 -15.56
C LEU A 19 -1.22 -16.55 -15.29
N LEU A 20 -0.61 -16.73 -14.11
CA LEU A 20 0.08 -17.97 -13.76
C LEU A 20 -0.84 -19.04 -13.18
N GLU A 21 -2.08 -18.68 -12.86
CA GLU A 21 -2.98 -19.49 -12.03
C GLU A 21 -4.28 -19.82 -12.78
N TYR A 22 -4.69 -19.00 -13.76
CA TYR A 22 -5.97 -19.12 -14.46
C TYR A 22 -5.86 -18.73 -15.94
N THR A 23 -6.66 -19.38 -16.78
CA THR A 23 -6.92 -18.97 -18.17
C THR A 23 -7.81 -17.72 -18.22
N VAL A 24 -7.82 -17.02 -19.37
CA VAL A 24 -8.71 -15.86 -19.57
C VAL A 24 -10.18 -16.22 -19.38
N GLY A 25 -10.60 -17.41 -19.83
CA GLY A 25 -11.98 -17.89 -19.64
C GLY A 25 -12.33 -18.15 -18.17
N GLU A 26 -11.39 -18.69 -17.38
CA GLU A 26 -11.58 -18.87 -15.94
C GLU A 26 -11.63 -17.53 -15.20
N ILE A 27 -10.81 -16.55 -15.60
CA ILE A 27 -10.86 -15.18 -15.07
C ILE A 27 -12.22 -14.53 -15.36
N ASP A 28 -12.73 -14.66 -16.60
CA ASP A 28 -14.06 -14.18 -16.97
C ASP A 28 -15.16 -14.85 -16.13
N ALA A 29 -15.06 -16.17 -15.92
CA ALA A 29 -15.98 -16.90 -15.04
C ALA A 29 -15.92 -16.41 -13.59
N MET A 30 -14.73 -16.11 -13.06
CA MET A 30 -14.56 -15.53 -11.72
C MET A 30 -15.21 -14.15 -11.61
N ILE A 31 -15.11 -13.31 -12.64
CA ILE A 31 -15.74 -11.99 -12.72
C ILE A 31 -17.26 -12.11 -12.70
N ARG A 32 -17.83 -12.98 -13.55
CA ARG A 32 -19.27 -13.26 -13.55
C ARG A 32 -19.73 -13.79 -12.20
N ALA A 33 -18.95 -14.67 -11.58
CA ALA A 33 -19.26 -15.21 -10.26
C ALA A 33 -19.15 -14.18 -9.12
N ALA A 34 -18.51 -13.02 -9.34
CA ALA A 34 -18.46 -11.93 -8.38
C ALA A 34 -19.70 -11.02 -8.46
N GLU A 35 -20.47 -11.08 -9.55
CA GLU A 35 -21.69 -10.30 -9.72
C GLU A 35 -22.71 -10.61 -8.60
N GLY A 36 -23.31 -9.55 -8.05
CA GLY A 36 -24.25 -9.66 -6.91
C GLY A 36 -23.60 -10.00 -5.56
N LYS A 37 -22.29 -10.29 -5.49
CA LYS A 37 -21.59 -10.47 -4.22
C LYS A 37 -21.16 -9.12 -3.66
N THR A 38 -21.04 -9.06 -2.34
CA THR A 38 -20.45 -7.88 -1.71
C THR A 38 -18.95 -7.89 -1.96
N CYS A 39 -18.43 -6.76 -2.45
CA CYS A 39 -17.01 -6.54 -2.42
C CYS A 39 -16.54 -6.64 -0.96
N ARG A 40 -15.39 -7.28 -0.71
CA ARG A 40 -14.77 -7.32 0.62
C ARG A 40 -14.38 -5.91 1.05
N SER A 41 -15.36 -5.11 1.47
CA SER A 41 -15.15 -3.77 1.97
C SER A 41 -14.70 -3.89 3.41
N TYR A 42 -13.49 -3.43 3.69
CA TYR A 42 -13.09 -3.17 5.06
C TYR A 42 -13.80 -1.89 5.50
N ARG A 43 -14.72 -2.00 6.46
CA ARG A 43 -15.19 -0.83 7.20
C ARG A 43 -14.04 -0.40 8.10
N PHE A 44 -13.34 0.65 7.70
CA PHE A 44 -12.54 1.41 8.66
C PHE A 44 -13.51 2.30 9.41
N ALA A 45 -13.51 2.21 10.74
CA ALA A 45 -14.17 3.22 11.55
C ALA A 45 -13.45 4.54 11.26
N GLY A 46 -14.13 5.44 10.56
CA GLY A 46 -13.59 6.76 10.27
C GLY A 46 -13.21 7.43 11.57
N CYS A 47 -11.96 7.82 11.67
CA CYS A 47 -11.55 8.84 12.61
C CYS A 47 -11.94 10.19 12.01
N GLY A 48 -12.40 11.14 12.83
CA GLY A 48 -12.77 12.48 12.38
C GLY A 48 -11.58 13.29 11.89
N THR A 49 -11.27 14.41 12.55
CA THR A 49 -10.16 15.26 12.11
C THR A 49 -8.83 14.71 12.61
N TYR A 50 -7.89 14.55 11.68
CA TYR A 50 -6.52 14.14 11.97
C TYR A 50 -5.62 15.36 12.15
N THR A 51 -4.90 15.39 13.26
CA THR A 51 -3.81 16.35 13.52
C THR A 51 -2.60 15.57 14.04
N CYS A 52 -1.45 16.22 14.22
CA CYS A 52 -0.38 15.64 15.01
C CYS A 52 0.21 16.67 15.97
N GLN A 53 0.82 16.18 17.05
CA GLN A 53 1.44 17.04 18.05
C GLN A 53 2.73 16.39 18.54
N ARG A 54 3.73 17.20 18.85
CA ARG A 54 5.01 16.70 19.35
C ARG A 54 4.85 16.23 20.80
N GLY A 55 5.50 15.14 21.16
CA GLY A 55 5.62 14.67 22.53
C GLY A 55 6.93 15.15 23.18
N ASP A 56 6.97 15.13 24.50
CA ASP A 56 8.19 15.26 25.30
C ASP A 56 9.24 14.16 24.98
N ASP A 57 8.80 13.04 24.39
CA ASP A 57 9.65 12.01 23.79
C ASP A 57 10.36 12.45 22.48
N GLY A 58 10.13 13.68 22.03
CA GLY A 58 10.71 14.26 20.83
C GLY A 58 10.09 13.77 19.52
N ARG A 59 9.07 12.90 19.56
CA ARG A 59 8.37 12.35 18.38
C ARG A 59 7.05 13.09 18.16
N HIS A 60 6.52 13.03 16.94
CA HIS A 60 5.15 13.48 16.67
C HIS A 60 4.21 12.30 16.83
N HIS A 61 3.09 12.55 17.49
CA HIS A 61 2.03 11.59 17.72
C HIS A 61 0.86 11.98 16.84
N LEU A 62 0.22 11.00 16.19
CA LEU A 62 -0.97 11.23 15.37
C LEU A 62 -2.18 11.28 16.29
N LEU A 63 -2.98 12.33 16.16
CA LEU A 63 -4.19 12.53 16.94
C LEU A 63 -5.40 12.33 16.05
N CYS A 64 -6.39 11.64 16.60
CA CYS A 64 -7.73 11.55 16.07
C CYS A 64 -8.69 12.24 17.04
N ASN A 65 -9.37 13.32 16.62
CA ASN A 65 -10.25 14.07 17.51
C ASN A 65 -9.55 14.44 18.84
N ASN A 66 -8.31 14.92 18.75
CA ASN A 66 -7.42 15.26 19.88
C ASN A 66 -6.99 14.09 20.79
N ILE A 67 -7.21 12.84 20.38
CA ILE A 67 -6.78 11.64 21.11
C ILE A 67 -5.64 10.98 20.32
N PRO A 68 -4.44 10.79 20.92
CA PRO A 68 -3.36 10.07 20.26
C PRO A 68 -3.77 8.64 19.91
N VAL A 69 -3.68 8.30 18.62
CA VAL A 69 -4.05 6.95 18.13
C VAL A 69 -3.05 5.87 18.58
N CYS A 70 -1.84 6.29 18.94
CA CYS A 70 -0.78 5.44 19.47
C CYS A 70 -0.91 5.17 20.96
N ALA A 71 -1.82 5.83 21.67
CA ALA A 71 -2.01 5.61 23.09
C ALA A 71 -2.72 4.27 23.36
N VAL A 72 -2.21 3.52 24.32
CA VAL A 72 -2.94 2.37 24.89
C VAL A 72 -4.12 2.94 25.68
N MET A 73 -5.34 2.72 25.19
CA MET A 73 -6.54 3.16 25.88
C MET A 73 -6.63 2.46 27.25
N PRO A 74 -6.64 3.21 28.37
CA PRO A 74 -6.77 2.62 29.69
C PRO A 74 -8.15 1.97 29.85
N SER A 75 -8.22 0.86 30.59
CA SER A 75 -9.51 0.33 31.06
C SER A 75 -10.22 1.39 31.91
N ARG A 76 -11.56 1.36 31.98
CA ARG A 76 -12.37 2.35 32.72
C ARG A 76 -11.87 2.60 34.16
N ARG A 77 -11.37 1.56 34.85
CA ARG A 77 -10.81 1.67 36.22
C ARG A 77 -9.45 2.38 36.30
N ARG A 78 -8.62 2.36 35.25
CA ARG A 78 -7.26 2.94 35.25
C ARG A 78 -7.20 4.38 34.74
N ARG A 79 -8.30 4.90 34.19
CA ARG A 79 -8.39 6.28 33.70
C ARG A 79 -8.23 7.31 34.83
N ALA A 80 -8.54 6.92 36.07
CA ALA A 80 -8.46 7.78 37.26
C ALA A 80 -7.03 8.04 37.78
N THR A 81 -6.03 7.24 37.40
CA THR A 81 -4.64 7.35 37.90
C THR A 81 -3.66 7.88 36.86
N GLN A 82 -4.13 8.24 35.67
CA GLN A 82 -3.28 8.75 34.60
C GLN A 82 -3.16 10.27 34.73
N PRO A 83 -1.95 10.85 34.71
CA PRO A 83 -1.79 12.29 34.77
C PRO A 83 -2.59 12.95 33.63
N PRO A 84 -3.33 14.04 33.89
CA PRO A 84 -4.01 14.78 32.84
C PRO A 84 -3.03 15.15 31.73
N GLY A 85 -3.38 14.87 30.47
CA GLY A 85 -2.52 15.17 29.32
C GLY A 85 -1.35 14.21 29.07
N SER A 86 -1.17 13.16 29.90
CA SER A 86 -0.17 12.11 29.68
C SER A 86 -0.78 10.87 29.04
N TRP A 87 -0.12 10.35 28.00
CA TRP A 87 -0.59 9.23 27.19
C TRP A 87 0.38 8.05 27.28
N ARG A 88 -0.12 6.91 27.74
CA ARG A 88 0.66 5.68 27.84
C ARG A 88 0.82 5.03 26.48
N HIS A 89 2.05 4.65 26.17
CA HIS A 89 2.44 3.91 24.98
C HIS A 89 2.97 2.53 25.36
N SER A 90 2.87 1.57 24.45
CA SER A 90 3.44 0.24 24.59
C SER A 90 3.92 -0.23 23.23
N GLN A 91 5.15 -0.73 23.17
CA GLN A 91 5.69 -1.34 21.97
C GLN A 91 6.35 -2.66 22.32
N SER A 92 6.08 -3.65 21.47
CA SER A 92 6.80 -4.90 21.51
C SER A 92 8.07 -4.79 20.67
N CYS A 93 9.21 -4.94 21.33
CA CYS A 93 10.52 -4.93 20.71
C CYS A 93 11.01 -6.38 20.63
N LEU A 94 11.24 -6.85 19.40
CA LEU A 94 11.96 -8.09 19.17
C LEU A 94 13.46 -7.81 19.22
N SER A 95 14.18 -8.72 19.84
CA SER A 95 15.65 -8.74 19.86
C SER A 95 16.13 -10.16 19.62
N TRP A 96 17.26 -10.29 18.96
CA TRP A 96 17.98 -11.54 18.79
C TRP A 96 19.44 -11.33 19.15
N THR A 97 20.04 -12.34 19.77
CA THR A 97 21.48 -12.38 20.02
C THR A 97 22.05 -13.78 19.96
N ASP A 98 23.26 -13.94 19.43
CA ASP A 98 24.08 -15.16 19.51
C ASP A 98 25.06 -15.13 20.70
N GLY A 99 24.95 -14.14 21.58
CA GLY A 99 25.87 -13.88 22.69
C GLY A 99 27.00 -12.89 22.34
N THR A 100 27.24 -12.62 21.06
CA THR A 100 28.27 -11.68 20.58
C THR A 100 27.70 -10.53 19.75
N ARG A 101 26.59 -10.75 19.06
CA ARG A 101 25.90 -9.78 18.21
C ARG A 101 24.49 -9.55 18.72
N TYR A 102 24.00 -8.31 18.60
CA TYR A 102 22.62 -7.94 18.91
C TYR A 102 21.93 -7.39 17.68
N ARG A 103 20.71 -7.86 17.39
CA ARG A 103 19.89 -7.42 16.25
C ARG A 103 18.42 -7.35 16.65
N VAL A 104 17.62 -6.58 15.90
CA VAL A 104 16.15 -6.54 16.09
C VAL A 104 15.47 -7.81 15.56
N GLN A 105 16.04 -8.39 14.50
CA GLN A 105 15.57 -9.66 13.92
C GLN A 105 16.74 -10.62 13.79
N ALA A 106 16.47 -11.89 14.03
CA ALA A 106 17.43 -12.96 13.82
C ALA A 106 17.87 -13.00 12.34
N PRO A 107 19.16 -13.13 12.04
CA PRO A 107 19.63 -13.25 10.67
C PRO A 107 19.06 -14.49 9.97
N PRO A 108 18.99 -14.53 8.62
CA PRO A 108 18.57 -15.72 7.89
C PRO A 108 19.33 -17.00 8.27
N GLU A 109 20.63 -16.90 8.51
CA GLU A 109 21.49 -18.01 8.93
C GLU A 109 21.20 -18.54 10.35
N ALA A 110 20.42 -17.82 11.16
CA ALA A 110 20.00 -18.28 12.48
C ALA A 110 18.79 -19.24 12.43
N TRP A 111 18.18 -19.40 11.26
CA TRP A 111 16.99 -20.23 11.06
C TRP A 111 17.34 -21.48 10.25
N ASP A 112 16.80 -22.61 10.70
CA ASP A 112 16.76 -23.81 9.89
C ASP A 112 15.78 -23.60 8.72
N ARG A 113 16.22 -23.88 7.49
CA ARG A 113 15.45 -23.54 6.29
C ARG A 113 14.21 -24.39 6.10
N GLU A 114 14.21 -25.61 6.62
CA GLU A 114 13.15 -26.59 6.41
C GLU A 114 12.07 -26.46 7.49
N THR A 115 12.49 -26.47 8.74
CA THR A 115 11.62 -26.41 9.92
C THR A 115 11.23 -24.98 10.30
N ARG A 116 11.97 -23.97 9.81
CA ARG A 116 11.89 -22.57 10.25
C ARG A 116 12.10 -22.40 11.76
N ALA A 117 12.74 -23.37 12.41
CA ALA A 117 13.13 -23.27 13.81
C ALA A 117 14.36 -22.36 13.95
N LEU A 118 14.42 -21.59 15.03
CA LEU A 118 15.61 -20.83 15.38
C LEU A 118 16.67 -21.80 15.92
N VAL A 119 17.79 -21.94 15.22
CA VAL A 119 18.86 -22.89 15.54
C VAL A 119 20.13 -22.21 16.08
N VAL A 120 20.30 -20.90 15.85
CA VAL A 120 21.41 -20.12 16.41
C VAL A 120 20.89 -18.91 17.16
N GLY A 121 21.41 -18.72 18.37
CA GLY A 121 21.09 -17.59 19.24
C GLY A 121 19.70 -17.68 19.88
N VAL A 122 19.29 -16.59 20.52
CA VAL A 122 18.03 -16.49 21.27
C VAL A 122 17.28 -15.26 20.80
N SER A 123 16.01 -15.46 20.43
CA SER A 123 15.07 -14.37 20.20
C SER A 123 14.32 -14.06 21.51
N ARG A 124 14.26 -12.78 21.87
CA ARG A 124 13.49 -12.28 23.02
C ARG A 124 12.53 -11.21 22.56
N ARG A 125 11.34 -11.22 23.16
CA ARG A 125 10.34 -10.17 23.03
C ARG A 125 10.32 -9.38 24.33
N ILE A 126 10.61 -8.08 24.23
CA ILE A 126 10.56 -7.16 25.37
C ILE A 126 9.40 -6.20 25.13
N GLU A 127 8.50 -6.11 26.09
CA GLU A 127 7.45 -5.08 26.07
C GLU A 127 8.00 -3.82 26.76
N VAL A 128 8.07 -2.73 26.01
CA VAL A 128 8.51 -1.43 26.52
C VAL A 128 7.29 -0.53 26.63
N THR A 129 7.08 0.04 27.82
CA THR A 129 6.00 1.00 28.06
C THR A 129 6.56 2.33 28.52
N TRP A 130 6.07 3.41 27.96
CA TRP A 130 6.47 4.77 28.34
C TRP A 130 5.25 5.69 28.39
N GLN A 131 5.43 6.86 28.98
CA GLN A 131 4.43 7.92 28.98
C GLN A 131 4.90 9.06 28.07
N VAL A 132 3.95 9.74 27.46
CA VAL A 132 4.20 10.90 26.59
C VAL A 132 3.26 12.01 27.00
N THR A 133 3.83 13.18 27.25
CA THR A 133 3.09 14.43 27.36
C THR A 133 3.13 15.15 26.02
N LEU A 134 1.98 15.53 25.47
CA LEU A 134 1.94 16.31 24.25
C LEU A 134 2.36 17.76 24.55
N ILE A 135 3.23 18.32 23.72
CA ILE A 135 3.83 19.64 23.86
C ILE A 135 3.69 20.46 22.57
N GLY A 136 3.57 21.78 22.72
CA GLY A 136 3.43 22.71 21.59
C GLY A 136 2.07 22.64 20.89
N GLU A 137 1.95 23.30 19.74
CA GLU A 137 0.70 23.37 18.98
C GLU A 137 0.49 22.16 18.06
N PRO A 138 -0.77 21.78 17.78
CA PRO A 138 -1.09 20.83 16.72
C PRO A 138 -0.56 21.30 15.35
N THR A 139 -0.09 20.35 14.55
CA THR A 139 0.46 20.58 13.21
C THR A 139 -0.13 19.57 12.21
N ASP A 140 0.04 19.86 10.92
CA ASP A 140 -0.41 18.97 9.85
C ASP A 140 0.42 17.66 9.84
N PRO A 141 -0.22 16.48 10.06
CA PRO A 141 0.46 15.19 10.03
C PRO A 141 1.11 14.86 8.68
N GLY A 142 0.63 15.44 7.58
CA GLY A 142 1.20 15.32 6.23
C GLY A 142 2.61 15.91 6.11
N LEU A 143 2.96 16.88 6.97
CA LEU A 143 4.26 17.57 6.94
C LEU A 143 5.31 16.89 7.85
N VAL A 144 4.94 15.82 8.56
CA VAL A 144 5.87 15.09 9.43
C VAL A 144 6.50 13.93 8.68
N ARG A 145 7.84 13.93 8.57
CA ARG A 145 8.61 12.80 8.00
C ARG A 145 8.49 11.56 8.86
N SER A 146 8.49 10.37 8.25
CA SER A 146 8.37 9.09 8.95
C SER A 146 9.35 8.92 10.11
N ARG A 147 10.61 9.35 9.94
CA ARG A 147 11.64 9.27 10.99
C ARG A 147 11.38 10.14 12.22
N HIS A 148 10.45 11.08 12.17
CA HIS A 148 10.07 11.94 13.30
C HIS A 148 8.72 11.56 13.92
N ARG A 149 8.02 10.58 13.34
CA ARG A 149 6.75 10.06 13.86
C ARG A 149 6.99 9.11 15.03
N CYS A 150 5.98 8.95 15.87
CA CYS A 150 5.88 7.91 16.89
C CYS A 150 6.09 6.53 16.22
N PRO A 151 6.88 5.62 16.82
CA PRO A 151 7.18 4.32 16.23
C PRO A 151 6.02 3.32 16.31
N ILE A 152 4.95 3.64 17.06
CA ILE A 152 3.75 2.81 17.10
C ILE A 152 3.03 2.92 15.75
N PRO A 153 2.73 1.79 15.08
CA PRO A 153 1.99 1.79 13.82
C PRO A 153 0.66 2.54 13.95
N ALA A 154 0.44 3.44 13.01
CA ALA A 154 -0.77 4.26 12.92
C ALA A 154 -1.01 4.66 11.46
N ASP A 155 -2.26 4.97 11.13
CA ASP A 155 -2.67 5.41 9.80
C ASP A 155 -2.28 6.87 9.54
N TRP A 156 -0.98 7.14 9.50
CA TRP A 156 -0.49 8.47 9.15
C TRP A 156 -0.75 8.79 7.68
N PRO A 157 -1.07 10.05 7.33
CA PRO A 157 -1.00 10.49 5.95
C PRO A 157 0.41 10.32 5.39
N GLY A 158 0.47 10.22 4.07
CA GLY A 158 1.74 10.17 3.34
C GLY A 158 2.46 11.49 3.49
N TYR A 159 3.79 11.47 3.59
CA TYR A 159 4.57 12.70 3.71
C TYR A 159 4.41 13.57 2.45
N GLN A 160 4.02 14.83 2.63
CA GLN A 160 3.68 15.80 1.59
C GLN A 160 4.81 16.82 1.34
N GLY A 161 6.00 16.59 1.88
CA GLY A 161 7.13 17.50 1.70
C GLY A 161 7.62 17.59 0.26
N ILE A 162 7.84 18.81 -0.21
CA ILE A 162 8.26 19.10 -1.59
C ILE A 162 9.69 18.64 -1.91
N ASP A 163 10.48 18.30 -0.89
CA ASP A 163 11.84 17.77 -1.00
C ASP A 163 11.88 16.34 -1.55
N ARG A 164 10.72 15.66 -1.65
CA ARG A 164 10.59 14.33 -2.26
C ARG A 164 9.63 14.38 -3.44
N PRO A 165 9.95 13.76 -4.59
CA PRO A 165 9.02 13.68 -5.73
C PRO A 165 7.63 13.15 -5.35
N GLY A 166 7.57 12.03 -4.61
CA GLY A 166 6.29 11.51 -4.13
C GLY A 166 5.60 12.42 -3.11
N GLY A 167 6.34 13.25 -2.38
CA GLY A 167 5.73 14.24 -1.48
C GLY A 167 5.06 15.38 -2.26
N ARG A 168 5.70 15.85 -3.34
CA ARG A 168 5.10 16.84 -4.26
C ARG A 168 3.80 16.34 -4.89
N GLU A 169 3.78 15.12 -5.42
CA GLU A 169 2.56 14.60 -6.03
C GLU A 169 1.44 14.37 -5.00
N ARG A 170 1.78 13.96 -3.76
CA ARG A 170 0.79 13.92 -2.68
C ARG A 170 0.24 15.30 -2.37
N ALA A 171 1.09 16.32 -2.20
CA ALA A 171 0.65 17.68 -1.94
C ALA A 171 -0.28 18.22 -3.03
N ARG A 172 0.02 17.93 -4.31
CA ARG A 172 -0.85 18.26 -5.45
C ARG A 172 -2.20 17.57 -5.36
N LEU A 173 -2.24 16.26 -5.11
CA LEU A 173 -3.50 15.53 -4.95
C LEU A 173 -4.30 16.04 -3.76
N VAL A 174 -3.64 16.38 -2.64
CA VAL A 174 -4.31 16.94 -1.47
C VAL A 174 -4.95 18.29 -1.79
N ALA A 175 -4.23 19.16 -2.50
CA ALA A 175 -4.76 20.46 -2.92
C ALA A 175 -5.95 20.33 -3.88
N GLU A 176 -5.91 19.38 -4.82
CA GLU A 176 -6.92 19.22 -5.87
C GLU A 176 -8.14 18.38 -5.47
N LEU A 177 -7.95 17.36 -4.61
CA LEU A 177 -8.92 16.30 -4.35
C LEU A 177 -9.11 16.01 -2.85
N GLY A 178 -8.41 16.73 -1.98
CA GLY A 178 -8.48 16.57 -0.53
C GLY A 178 -7.52 15.50 0.03
N ALA A 179 -7.29 15.60 1.35
CA ALA A 179 -6.32 14.79 2.10
C ALA A 179 -6.80 13.38 2.48
N GLN A 180 -8.10 13.09 2.31
CA GLN A 180 -8.68 11.80 2.66
C GLN A 180 -8.41 10.77 1.57
N CYS A 181 -8.54 9.49 1.94
CA CYS A 181 -8.48 8.38 1.00
C CYS A 181 -9.57 8.54 -0.05
N HIS A 182 -9.17 8.64 -1.32
CA HIS A 182 -10.06 8.87 -2.46
C HIS A 182 -10.99 7.68 -2.76
N LEU A 183 -10.78 6.52 -2.11
CA LEU A 183 -11.69 5.38 -2.17
C LEU A 183 -12.69 5.36 -1.00
N CYS A 184 -12.22 5.31 0.25
CA CYS A 184 -13.11 5.10 1.40
C CYS A 184 -13.61 6.38 2.04
N GLN A 185 -12.89 7.50 1.90
CA GLN A 185 -13.20 8.77 2.57
C GLN A 185 -13.32 8.64 4.11
N GLN A 186 -12.65 7.65 4.72
CA GLN A 186 -12.68 7.39 6.18
C GLN A 186 -11.30 7.50 6.84
N SER A 187 -10.23 7.53 6.06
CA SER A 187 -8.86 7.48 6.55
C SER A 187 -8.00 8.45 5.73
N PRO A 188 -6.89 8.95 6.28
CA PRO A 188 -6.02 9.85 5.55
C PRO A 188 -5.38 9.10 4.38
N GLY A 189 -5.19 9.84 3.30
CA GLY A 189 -4.48 9.38 2.13
C GLY A 189 -2.99 9.21 2.41
N ALA A 190 -2.46 8.00 2.17
CA ALA A 190 -1.09 7.64 2.48
C ALA A 190 -0.25 7.29 1.24
N ILE A 191 -0.85 6.56 0.31
CA ILE A 191 -0.21 5.94 -0.84
C ILE A 191 -0.67 6.63 -2.11
N LEU A 192 0.30 6.97 -2.98
CA LEU A 192 0.02 7.35 -4.36
C LEU A 192 -0.30 6.08 -5.12
N ASP A 193 -1.58 5.79 -5.23
CA ASP A 193 -2.06 4.69 -6.03
C ASP A 193 -1.88 5.04 -7.51
N HIS A 194 -1.37 4.10 -8.29
CA HIS A 194 -1.04 4.30 -9.68
C HIS A 194 -1.29 3.03 -10.47
N ASP A 195 -1.57 3.21 -11.75
CA ASP A 195 -1.63 2.10 -12.68
C ASP A 195 -0.22 1.57 -12.97
N HIS A 196 -0.03 0.26 -12.85
CA HIS A 196 1.28 -0.38 -12.99
C HIS A 196 1.73 -0.54 -14.45
N PHE A 197 0.88 -0.25 -15.44
CA PHE A 197 1.23 -0.36 -16.86
C PHE A 197 1.70 0.99 -17.42
N THR A 198 0.95 2.04 -17.13
CA THR A 198 1.19 3.42 -17.60
C THR A 198 1.99 4.27 -16.63
N GLY A 199 1.99 3.92 -15.34
CA GLY A 199 2.53 4.75 -14.26
C GLY A 199 1.68 5.96 -13.90
N LEU A 200 0.49 6.15 -14.47
CA LEU A 200 -0.40 7.26 -14.14
C LEU A 200 -1.00 7.07 -12.74
N ILE A 201 -0.98 8.16 -11.97
CA ILE A 201 -1.58 8.20 -10.64
C ILE A 201 -3.10 8.17 -10.76
N ARG A 202 -3.71 7.23 -10.06
CA ARG A 202 -5.16 7.04 -9.99
C ARG A 202 -5.79 7.85 -8.85
N GLY A 203 -5.06 8.03 -7.75
CA GLY A 203 -5.54 8.76 -6.58
C GLY A 203 -4.65 8.59 -5.35
N LEU A 204 -5.11 9.14 -4.22
CA LEU A 204 -4.46 9.05 -2.92
C LEU A 204 -5.25 8.11 -2.01
N LEU A 205 -4.68 6.95 -1.66
CA LEU A 205 -5.38 5.91 -0.89
C LEU A 205 -4.76 5.69 0.49
N CYS A 206 -5.56 5.26 1.47
CA CYS A 206 -5.03 4.71 2.71
C CYS A 206 -4.38 3.33 2.43
N ILE A 207 -3.52 2.88 3.34
CA ILE A 207 -2.78 1.61 3.19
C ILE A 207 -3.74 0.43 2.99
N GLY A 208 -4.80 0.36 3.79
CA GLY A 208 -5.78 -0.73 3.72
C GLY A 208 -6.55 -0.77 2.39
N CYS A 209 -6.95 0.38 1.88
CA CYS A 209 -7.62 0.46 0.57
C CYS A 209 -6.66 0.07 -0.57
N ASN A 210 -5.46 0.62 -0.57
CA ASN A 210 -4.45 0.36 -1.59
C ASN A 210 -4.08 -1.13 -1.69
N ASN A 211 -3.90 -1.80 -0.56
CA ASN A 211 -3.49 -3.21 -0.52
C ASN A 211 -4.52 -4.18 -1.11
N ASN A 212 -5.81 -3.80 -1.12
CA ASN A 212 -6.91 -4.67 -1.50
C ASN A 212 -7.65 -4.19 -2.77
N LEU A 213 -7.21 -3.07 -3.37
CA LEU A 213 -7.89 -2.47 -4.51
C LEU A 213 -7.92 -3.42 -5.71
N GLU A 214 -6.77 -3.98 -6.06
CA GLU A 214 -6.52 -4.86 -7.22
C GLU A 214 -7.16 -6.26 -7.11
N GLU A 215 -7.85 -6.55 -5.99
CA GLU A 215 -8.61 -7.81 -5.81
C GLU A 215 -10.06 -7.69 -6.26
N CYS A 216 -10.49 -6.49 -6.67
CA CYS A 216 -11.88 -6.26 -7.06
C CYS A 216 -12.20 -6.84 -8.44
N LEU A 217 -13.00 -7.90 -8.45
CA LEU A 217 -13.52 -8.54 -9.66
C LEU A 217 -14.84 -7.94 -10.18
N HIS A 218 -15.51 -7.06 -9.44
CA HIS A 218 -16.81 -6.50 -9.87
C HIS A 218 -16.64 -5.58 -11.07
N VAL A 219 -17.45 -5.72 -12.11
CA VAL A 219 -17.36 -4.81 -13.27
C VAL A 219 -17.73 -3.38 -12.87
N THR A 220 -18.80 -3.19 -12.09
CA THR A 220 -19.30 -1.89 -11.61
C THR A 220 -20.08 -2.08 -10.30
N GLY A 221 -20.59 -0.99 -9.71
CA GLY A 221 -21.55 -1.04 -8.61
C GLY A 221 -20.92 -1.31 -7.25
N CYS A 222 -19.59 -1.20 -7.16
CA CYS A 222 -18.90 -1.19 -5.87
C CYS A 222 -17.78 -0.15 -5.88
N PRO A 223 -17.45 0.48 -4.72
CA PRO A 223 -16.53 1.61 -4.70
C PRO A 223 -15.16 1.34 -5.33
N ARG A 224 -14.65 0.11 -5.21
CA ARG A 224 -13.37 -0.28 -5.85
C ARG A 224 -13.49 -0.36 -7.36
N ALA A 225 -14.56 -0.93 -7.88
CA ALA A 225 -14.80 -0.99 -9.31
C ALA A 225 -14.97 0.42 -9.87
N ASP A 226 -15.75 1.26 -9.19
CA ASP A 226 -16.00 2.64 -9.61
C ASP A 226 -14.69 3.46 -9.62
N TYR A 227 -13.89 3.35 -8.55
CA TYR A 227 -12.56 3.95 -8.49
C TYR A 227 -11.64 3.43 -9.59
N LEU A 228 -11.61 2.12 -9.83
CA LEU A 228 -10.75 1.52 -10.85
C LEU A 228 -11.18 1.93 -12.25
N ASN A 229 -12.48 2.05 -12.53
CA ASN A 229 -13.03 2.40 -13.84
C ASN A 229 -12.98 3.90 -14.14
N ALA A 230 -13.09 4.74 -13.10
CA ALA A 230 -13.05 6.19 -13.21
C ALA A 230 -12.15 6.79 -12.11
N PRO A 231 -10.82 6.65 -12.22
CA PRO A 231 -9.89 7.10 -11.20
C PRO A 231 -10.02 8.60 -10.88
N PRO A 232 -10.11 9.02 -9.60
CA PRO A 232 -10.31 10.42 -9.23
C PRO A 232 -9.25 11.39 -9.74
N ALA A 233 -7.99 10.94 -9.85
CA ALA A 233 -6.88 11.76 -10.34
C ALA A 233 -6.70 11.70 -11.86
N ALA A 234 -7.59 11.02 -12.59
CA ALA A 234 -7.54 10.84 -14.03
C ALA A 234 -7.27 12.14 -14.79
N ARG A 235 -8.08 13.16 -14.51
CA ARG A 235 -8.01 14.49 -15.14
C ARG A 235 -6.67 15.22 -14.94
N LEU A 236 -5.90 14.83 -13.93
CA LEU A 236 -4.66 15.50 -13.56
C LEU A 236 -3.45 14.97 -14.35
N ARG A 237 -3.55 13.77 -14.94
CA ARG A 237 -2.49 13.10 -15.73
C ARG A 237 -1.11 13.13 -15.05
N LEU A 238 -1.09 12.93 -13.72
CA LEU A 238 0.14 12.90 -12.94
C LEU A 238 0.81 11.53 -13.04
N TYR A 239 2.14 11.51 -13.11
CA TYR A 239 2.92 10.27 -13.17
C TYR A 239 3.52 9.91 -11.81
N TYR A 240 3.54 8.62 -11.51
CA TYR A 240 4.20 8.10 -10.33
C TYR A 240 5.73 8.33 -10.44
N PRO A 241 6.36 8.99 -9.46
CA PRO A 241 7.73 9.51 -9.64
C PRO A 241 8.85 8.47 -9.49
N GLN A 242 8.55 7.20 -9.28
CA GLN A 242 9.54 6.11 -9.19
C GLN A 242 9.08 4.84 -9.92
N PRO A 243 8.84 4.89 -11.24
CA PRO A 243 8.38 3.72 -11.99
C PRO A 243 9.44 2.61 -12.00
N ASP A 244 10.72 2.99 -12.02
CA ASP A 244 11.85 2.08 -12.23
C ASP A 244 12.31 1.30 -10.98
N ARG A 245 11.76 1.61 -9.80
CA ARG A 245 12.21 1.03 -8.51
C ARG A 245 11.26 -0.01 -7.94
N LEU A 246 10.33 -0.52 -8.74
CA LEU A 246 9.54 -1.67 -8.35
C LEU A 246 10.46 -2.89 -8.34
N ALA A 247 10.93 -3.26 -7.14
CA ALA A 247 11.59 -4.55 -6.94
C ALA A 247 10.67 -5.63 -7.53
N LYS A 248 11.15 -6.31 -8.57
CA LYS A 248 10.36 -7.36 -9.22
C LYS A 248 10.41 -8.57 -8.30
N HIS A 249 9.31 -8.80 -7.59
CA HIS A 249 9.12 -10.03 -6.82
C HIS A 249 9.17 -11.25 -7.76
N ASP A 250 9.56 -12.42 -7.25
CA ASP A 250 9.67 -13.66 -8.04
C ASP A 250 8.41 -13.97 -8.86
N LYS A 251 7.21 -13.72 -8.31
CA LYS A 251 5.95 -13.87 -9.05
C LYS A 251 5.88 -12.96 -10.29
N GLU A 252 6.34 -11.71 -10.19
CA GLU A 252 6.37 -10.78 -11.32
C GLU A 252 7.38 -11.23 -12.38
N LEU A 253 8.57 -11.68 -11.97
CA LEU A 253 9.58 -12.22 -12.90
C LEU A 253 9.06 -13.46 -13.63
N ARG A 254 8.33 -14.35 -12.93
CA ARG A 254 7.69 -15.52 -13.54
C ARG A 254 6.63 -15.13 -14.58
N ARG A 255 5.84 -14.08 -14.34
CA ARG A 255 4.88 -13.56 -15.34
C ARG A 255 5.57 -13.01 -16.58
N ILE A 256 6.62 -12.21 -16.39
CA ILE A 256 7.43 -11.69 -17.51
C ILE A 256 8.03 -12.85 -18.31
N ALA A 257 8.59 -13.84 -17.62
CA ALA A 257 9.17 -15.02 -18.27
C ALA A 257 8.11 -15.84 -19.02
N TYR A 258 6.90 -15.97 -18.47
CA TYR A 258 5.78 -16.65 -19.11
C TYR A 258 5.29 -15.91 -20.38
N LEU A 259 5.23 -14.58 -20.35
CA LEU A 259 4.83 -13.78 -21.53
C LEU A 259 5.94 -13.61 -22.56
N GLY A 260 7.20 -13.71 -22.16
CA GLY A 260 8.36 -13.39 -23.00
C GLY A 260 8.64 -11.88 -23.14
N PHE A 261 7.88 -11.01 -22.48
CA PHE A 261 8.11 -9.57 -22.41
C PHE A 261 7.53 -8.97 -21.11
N ASP A 262 7.95 -7.75 -20.76
CA ASP A 262 7.39 -7.01 -19.60
C ASP A 262 6.33 -6.01 -20.09
N PRO A 263 5.04 -6.24 -19.82
CA PRO A 263 3.98 -5.32 -20.22
C PRO A 263 3.92 -4.07 -19.32
N ARG A 264 4.62 -4.06 -18.19
CA ARG A 264 4.60 -2.94 -17.24
C ARG A 264 5.62 -1.90 -17.61
N PHE A 265 5.23 -0.63 -17.51
CA PHE A 265 6.07 0.54 -17.73
C PHE A 265 6.80 0.46 -19.08
N GLN A 266 6.11 0.86 -20.15
CA GLN A 266 6.77 1.31 -21.37
C GLN A 266 7.10 2.81 -21.23
N PRO A 267 8.27 3.24 -20.74
CA PRO A 267 8.79 4.51 -21.25
C PRO A 267 9.16 4.25 -22.71
N ALA A 268 8.87 5.22 -23.59
CA ALA A 268 9.14 5.14 -25.03
C ALA A 268 10.62 4.88 -25.44
N SER A 269 11.53 4.52 -24.52
CA SER A 269 12.96 4.46 -24.80
C SER A 269 13.83 3.52 -23.95
N ARG A 270 13.31 2.45 -23.30
CA ARG A 270 14.20 1.49 -22.61
C ARG A 270 14.15 0.09 -23.22
N ARG A 271 15.20 -0.26 -23.97
CA ARG A 271 15.49 -1.62 -24.42
C ARG A 271 15.55 -2.56 -23.20
N LEU A 272 14.84 -3.68 -23.30
CA LEU A 272 14.86 -4.76 -22.30
C LEU A 272 16.31 -5.24 -22.05
N PRO A 273 16.67 -5.63 -20.81
CA PRO A 273 17.92 -6.33 -20.54
C PRO A 273 17.99 -7.64 -21.33
N LYS A 274 19.17 -7.93 -21.91
CA LYS A 274 19.43 -9.04 -22.86
C LYS A 274 19.30 -10.47 -22.28
N THR A 275 18.82 -10.65 -21.04
CA THR A 275 18.92 -11.94 -20.33
C THR A 275 17.61 -12.70 -20.14
N VAL A 276 16.51 -12.30 -20.80
CA VAL A 276 15.25 -13.09 -20.82
C VAL A 276 15.12 -13.84 -22.16
N ARG A 277 16.01 -14.81 -22.37
CA ARG A 277 15.82 -15.96 -23.27
C ARG A 277 16.23 -17.13 -22.38
N GLU A 278 15.34 -17.99 -21.93
CA GLU A 278 14.81 -19.11 -22.71
C GLU A 278 13.57 -19.67 -21.96
N LEU A 279 12.37 -19.39 -22.45
CA LEU A 279 11.20 -20.25 -22.22
C LEU A 279 10.37 -20.26 -23.50
N PRO A 280 9.74 -21.39 -23.85
CA PRO A 280 8.91 -21.49 -25.05
C PRO A 280 7.72 -20.51 -24.95
N PRO A 281 7.29 -19.92 -26.07
CA PRO A 281 6.17 -18.97 -26.07
C PRO A 281 4.87 -19.68 -25.63
N PRO A 282 3.96 -18.96 -24.95
CA PRO A 282 2.66 -19.51 -24.59
C PRO A 282 1.85 -19.85 -25.85
N PRO A 283 0.95 -20.86 -25.79
CA PRO A 283 0.11 -21.23 -26.91
C PRO A 283 -0.75 -20.04 -27.35
N ALA A 284 -0.75 -19.76 -28.65
CA ALA A 284 -1.56 -18.70 -29.24
C ALA A 284 -3.05 -19.03 -29.07
N GLY A 285 -3.78 -18.25 -28.28
CA GLY A 285 -5.21 -18.50 -28.11
C GLY A 285 -5.91 -17.75 -26.98
N THR A 286 -5.73 -16.43 -26.84
CA THR A 286 -6.44 -15.66 -25.80
C THR A 286 -7.14 -14.38 -26.28
N GLY A 287 -6.98 -13.95 -27.54
CA GLY A 287 -7.69 -12.79 -28.12
C GLY A 287 -7.41 -11.44 -27.46
N ILE A 288 -6.71 -11.39 -26.33
CA ILE A 288 -6.26 -10.18 -25.64
C ILE A 288 -4.76 -10.05 -25.92
N ASP A 289 -4.42 -9.13 -26.81
CA ASP A 289 -3.03 -8.84 -27.15
C ASP A 289 -2.37 -7.99 -26.04
N LEU A 290 -1.63 -8.66 -25.16
CA LEU A 290 -0.84 -8.01 -24.11
C LEU A 290 0.37 -7.25 -24.67
N THR A 291 0.68 -7.34 -25.97
CA THR A 291 1.76 -6.60 -26.64
C THR A 291 1.28 -5.26 -27.22
N ALA A 292 -0.03 -5.08 -27.42
CA ALA A 292 -0.67 -3.88 -27.97
C ALA A 292 -0.77 -2.69 -26.99
N VAL A 293 -0.06 -2.75 -25.85
CA VAL A 293 -0.13 -1.78 -24.74
C VAL A 293 0.44 -0.41 -25.11
N SER A 294 1.05 -0.26 -26.28
CA SER A 294 1.84 0.93 -26.60
C SER A 294 1.01 2.19 -26.86
N GLU A 295 -0.31 2.14 -27.07
CA GLU A 295 -1.01 3.33 -27.57
C GLU A 295 -2.46 3.56 -27.08
N GLN A 296 -3.03 2.73 -26.21
CA GLN A 296 -4.31 3.12 -25.58
C GLN A 296 -4.04 3.87 -24.29
N PRO A 297 -4.30 5.19 -24.25
CA PRO A 297 -4.11 5.92 -23.01
C PRO A 297 -5.07 5.32 -21.97
N LEU A 298 -4.63 5.23 -20.72
CA LEU A 298 -5.57 5.61 -19.67
C LEU A 298 -6.05 7.00 -20.09
N PHE A 299 -7.32 7.10 -20.48
CA PHE A 299 -8.06 8.20 -21.15
C PHE A 299 -8.26 8.04 -22.66
#